data_AF-A0A936V2S6-F1
#
_entry.id   AF-A0A936V2S6-F1
#
_cell.length_a   1.000
_cell.length_b   1.000
_cell.length_c   1.000
_cell.angle_alpha   90.00
_cell.angle_beta   90.00
_cell.angle_gamma   90.00
#
_symmetry.space_group_name_H-M   'P 1'
#
loop_
_entity.id
_entity.type
_entity.pdbx_description
1 polymer ?
#
loop_
_entity_poly.entity_id
_entity_poly.type
_entity_poly.pdbx_seq_one_letter_code
_entity_poly.pdbx_strand_id
1 'polypeptide(L)'
;MLSSPEDGSGIPEYKQVLRTFVYEQKTIVKIAVATEDPATSETIAATGNHPFWVEGSGWTRADALTTGSLLRKADGDSVAVVRQRAVYRTGRDGVGWVADSKNIAESHGSVFDYANYAVVERREEDKISLMKYWKAKIRI
;
A
#
# COMPACT_ATOMS: atom_id res chain seq x y z
N MET A 1 -9.02 -14.43 -11.61
CA MET A 1 -7.88 -13.51 -11.44
C MET A 1 -7.01 -13.55 -12.69
N LEU A 2 -6.40 -12.42 -13.02
CA LEU A 2 -5.48 -12.29 -14.15
C LEU A 2 -4.11 -12.83 -13.74
N SER A 3 -3.49 -13.70 -14.56
CA SER A 3 -2.14 -14.20 -14.31
C SER A 3 -1.24 -14.00 -15.53
N SER A 4 0.02 -13.62 -15.29
CA SER A 4 1.07 -13.59 -16.30
C SER A 4 2.08 -14.71 -16.04
N PRO A 5 2.73 -15.30 -17.07
CA PRO A 5 3.74 -16.32 -16.88
C PRO A 5 5.03 -15.77 -16.24
N GLU A 6 5.78 -16.67 -15.61
CA GLU A 6 6.91 -16.36 -14.72
C GLU A 6 8.13 -15.76 -15.46
N ASP A 7 8.19 -15.98 -16.77
CA ASP A 7 9.20 -15.44 -17.68
C ASP A 7 8.80 -14.08 -18.30
N GLY A 8 7.60 -13.56 -17.99
CA GLY A 8 7.09 -12.31 -18.51
C GLY A 8 6.75 -12.31 -20.01
N SER A 9 6.74 -13.49 -20.67
CA SER A 9 6.60 -13.62 -22.12
C SER A 9 5.15 -13.75 -22.64
N GLY A 10 4.19 -14.00 -21.75
CA GLY A 10 2.83 -14.37 -22.14
C GLY A 10 1.77 -13.29 -21.94
N ILE A 11 0.67 -13.50 -22.65
CA ILE A 11 -0.53 -12.67 -22.64
C ILE A 11 -1.28 -12.92 -21.32
N PRO A 12 -1.79 -11.88 -20.63
CA PRO A 12 -2.56 -12.06 -19.41
C PRO A 12 -3.81 -12.93 -19.64
N GLU A 13 -3.97 -14.01 -18.87
CA GLU A 13 -5.11 -14.93 -18.98
C GLU A 13 -6.00 -14.93 -17.74
N TYR A 14 -7.31 -15.12 -17.93
CA TYR A 14 -8.27 -15.27 -16.85
C TYR A 14 -8.23 -16.69 -16.26
N LYS A 15 -7.97 -16.81 -14.96
CA LYS A 15 -8.03 -18.07 -14.21
C LYS A 15 -9.09 -18.06 -13.12
N GLN A 16 -9.75 -19.21 -12.90
CA GLN A 16 -10.70 -19.39 -11.80
C GLN A 16 -9.98 -19.24 -10.45
N VAL A 17 -10.66 -18.59 -9.48
CA VAL A 17 -10.15 -18.47 -8.11
C VAL A 17 -10.40 -19.78 -7.38
N LEU A 18 -9.35 -20.58 -7.22
CA LEU A 18 -9.45 -21.92 -6.61
C LEU A 18 -9.54 -21.87 -5.08
N ARG A 19 -8.95 -20.85 -4.45
CA ARG A 19 -8.92 -20.71 -2.99
C ARG A 19 -8.63 -19.27 -2.57
N THR A 20 -9.32 -18.78 -1.55
CA THR A 20 -9.04 -17.51 -0.88
C THR A 20 -8.34 -17.79 0.45
N PHE A 21 -7.39 -16.93 0.83
CA PHE A 21 -6.73 -16.98 2.13
C PHE A 21 -6.93 -15.63 2.81
N VAL A 22 -7.43 -15.65 4.06
CA VAL A 22 -7.53 -14.47 4.91
C VAL A 22 -6.49 -14.60 6.01
N TYR A 23 -5.64 -13.59 6.18
CA TYR A 23 -4.61 -13.55 7.23
C TYR A 23 -4.83 -12.30 8.09
N GLU A 24 -5.00 -12.48 9.40
CA GLU A 24 -5.40 -11.38 10.30
C GLU A 24 -4.25 -10.43 10.72
N GLN A 25 -3.00 -10.72 10.37
CA GLN A 25 -1.83 -10.09 10.98
C GLN A 25 -0.69 -9.75 10.01
N LYS A 26 -0.98 -9.29 8.79
CA LYS A 26 0.07 -8.84 7.86
C LYS A 26 0.09 -7.31 7.73
N THR A 27 1.28 -6.73 7.82
CA THR A 27 1.51 -5.31 7.58
C THR A 27 1.06 -4.95 6.16
N ILE A 28 0.14 -3.99 6.07
CA ILE A 28 -0.29 -3.43 4.79
C ILE A 28 0.73 -2.37 4.37
N VAL A 29 0.98 -2.29 3.08
CA VAL A 29 1.82 -1.31 2.43
C VAL A 29 0.95 -0.48 1.51
N LYS A 30 1.09 0.84 1.59
CA LYS A 30 0.53 1.82 0.67
C LYS A 30 1.60 2.21 -0.35
N ILE A 31 1.32 1.94 -1.62
CA ILE A 31 2.18 2.25 -2.76
C ILE A 31 1.49 3.35 -3.56
N ALA A 32 2.18 4.44 -3.86
CA ALA A 32 1.72 5.45 -4.79
C ALA A 32 2.48 5.29 -6.12
N VAL A 33 1.74 5.24 -7.21
CA VAL A 33 2.28 5.15 -8.59
C VAL A 33 1.98 6.43 -9.36
N ALA A 34 2.87 6.80 -10.27
CA ALA A 34 2.68 7.98 -11.12
C ALA A 34 1.45 7.83 -12.04
N THR A 35 0.83 8.95 -12.38
CA THR A 35 -0.19 9.01 -13.45
C THR A 35 0.34 9.84 -14.62
N GLU A 36 -0.46 10.00 -15.67
CA GLU A 36 -0.15 10.91 -16.78
C GLU A 36 0.00 12.38 -16.32
N ASP A 37 -0.74 12.78 -15.28
CA ASP A 37 -0.56 14.08 -14.62
C ASP A 37 0.55 13.97 -13.56
N PRO A 38 1.70 14.68 -13.72
CA PRO A 38 2.79 14.67 -12.75
C PRO A 38 2.39 15.18 -11.36
N ALA A 39 1.30 15.93 -11.25
CA ALA A 39 0.79 16.44 -9.99
C ALA A 39 -0.04 15.40 -9.21
N THR A 40 -0.39 14.26 -9.81
CA THR A 40 -1.26 13.26 -9.18
C THR A 40 -0.66 11.85 -9.18
N SER A 41 -1.16 11.01 -8.27
CA SER A 41 -0.70 9.63 -8.09
C SER A 41 -1.86 8.73 -7.72
N GLU A 42 -1.86 7.50 -8.21
CA GLU A 42 -2.81 6.47 -7.79
C GLU A 42 -2.25 5.65 -6.64
N THR A 43 -3.14 5.12 -5.79
CA THR A 43 -2.77 4.33 -4.61
C THR A 43 -3.12 2.86 -4.80
N ILE A 44 -2.16 2.00 -4.50
CA ILE A 44 -2.31 0.54 -4.37
C ILE A 44 -2.05 0.16 -2.91
N ALA A 45 -2.92 -0.67 -2.34
CA ALA A 45 -2.74 -1.24 -1.01
C ALA A 45 -2.52 -2.75 -1.13
N ALA A 46 -1.46 -3.26 -0.49
CA ALA A 46 -1.12 -4.68 -0.56
C ALA A 46 -0.49 -5.15 0.75
N THR A 47 -0.47 -6.47 0.98
CA THR A 47 0.36 -7.04 2.06
C THR A 47 1.84 -6.90 1.69
N GLY A 48 2.73 -6.72 2.67
CA GLY A 48 4.16 -6.50 2.42
C GLY A 48 4.82 -7.58 1.56
N ASN A 49 4.37 -8.84 1.70
CA ASN A 49 4.88 -9.97 0.92
C ASN A 49 4.16 -10.17 -0.43
N HIS A 50 3.25 -9.29 -0.84
CA HIS A 50 2.58 -9.38 -2.13
C HIS A 50 3.57 -9.09 -3.27
N PRO A 51 3.68 -9.95 -4.29
CA PRO A 51 4.64 -9.76 -5.36
C PRO A 51 4.12 -8.79 -6.44
N PHE A 52 4.99 -7.92 -6.93
CA PHE A 52 4.82 -7.08 -8.11
C PHE A 52 5.91 -7.41 -9.12
N TRP A 53 5.60 -7.41 -10.41
CA TRP A 53 6.62 -7.53 -11.44
C TRP A 53 7.31 -6.18 -11.65
N VAL A 54 8.61 -6.12 -11.40
CA VAL A 54 9.45 -4.94 -11.59
C VAL A 54 10.35 -5.14 -12.80
N GLU A 55 10.36 -4.20 -13.75
CA GLU A 55 11.22 -4.28 -14.92
C GLU A 55 12.70 -4.40 -14.51
N GLY A 56 13.40 -5.36 -15.12
CA GLY A 56 14.80 -5.66 -14.81
C GLY A 56 15.07 -6.35 -13.47
N SER A 57 14.06 -6.52 -12.60
CA SER A 57 14.21 -7.18 -11.29
C SER A 57 13.29 -8.39 -11.10
N GLY A 58 12.21 -8.52 -11.88
CA GLY A 58 11.23 -9.61 -11.77
C GLY A 58 10.31 -9.46 -10.56
N TRP A 59 9.81 -10.58 -10.04
CA TRP A 59 8.90 -10.60 -8.89
C TRP A 59 9.55 -10.02 -7.63
N THR A 60 9.06 -8.86 -7.21
CA THR A 60 9.56 -8.08 -6.06
C THR A 60 8.45 -7.89 -5.04
N ARG A 61 8.76 -8.03 -3.75
CA ARG A 61 7.79 -7.81 -2.66
C ARG A 61 7.36 -6.35 -2.56
N ALA A 62 6.10 -6.12 -2.21
CA ALA A 62 5.53 -4.79 -1.98
C ALA A 62 6.31 -3.93 -0.98
N ASP A 63 6.82 -4.52 0.10
CA ASP A 63 7.64 -3.82 1.10
C ASP A 63 9.12 -3.63 0.70
N ALA A 64 9.55 -4.24 -0.40
CA ALA A 64 10.87 -4.06 -0.99
C ALA A 64 10.86 -3.04 -2.15
N LEU A 65 9.68 -2.57 -2.59
CA LEU A 65 9.58 -1.56 -3.64
C LEU A 65 10.20 -0.23 -3.19
N THR A 66 10.98 0.36 -4.10
CA THR A 66 11.63 1.66 -3.90
C THR A 66 11.07 2.68 -4.88
N THR A 67 11.16 3.97 -4.54
CA THR A 67 10.85 5.05 -5.48
C THR A 67 11.68 4.88 -6.75
N GLY A 68 11.02 4.96 -7.91
CA GLY A 68 11.61 4.70 -9.22
C GLY A 68 11.47 3.26 -9.73
N SER A 69 11.00 2.32 -8.91
CA SER A 69 10.67 0.96 -9.38
C SER A 69 9.61 1.04 -10.48
N LEU A 70 9.85 0.37 -11.61
CA LEU A 70 8.93 0.33 -12.75
C LEU A 70 8.06 -0.93 -12.68
N LEU A 71 6.79 -0.77 -12.29
CA LEU A 71 5.83 -1.86 -12.18
C LEU A 71 5.17 -2.12 -13.53
N ARG A 72 5.11 -3.37 -13.96
CA ARG A 72 4.41 -3.75 -15.19
C ARG A 72 2.89 -3.71 -15.00
N LYS A 73 2.20 -2.98 -15.89
CA LYS A 73 0.74 -2.94 -16.02
C LYS A 73 0.24 -4.13 -16.85
N ALA A 74 -1.07 -4.37 -16.80
CA ALA A 74 -1.70 -5.46 -17.56
C ALA A 74 -1.62 -5.30 -19.08
N ASP A 75 -1.50 -4.07 -19.58
CA ASP A 75 -1.33 -3.73 -21.00
C ASP A 75 0.12 -3.90 -21.50
N GLY A 76 1.07 -4.23 -20.62
CA GLY A 76 2.48 -4.41 -20.93
C GLY A 76 3.33 -3.15 -20.72
N ASP A 77 2.72 -2.00 -20.50
CA ASP A 77 3.43 -0.76 -20.15
C ASP A 77 3.95 -0.81 -18.70
N SER A 78 4.76 0.18 -18.33
CA SER A 78 5.27 0.33 -16.97
C SER A 78 4.79 1.61 -16.29
N VAL A 79 4.64 1.55 -14.97
CA VAL A 79 4.34 2.71 -14.12
C VAL A 79 5.36 2.84 -13.00
N ALA A 80 5.84 4.06 -12.75
CA ALA A 80 6.84 4.30 -11.72
C ALA A 80 6.21 4.39 -10.32
N VAL A 81 6.81 3.71 -9.34
CA VAL A 81 6.54 3.92 -7.93
C VAL A 81 7.09 5.29 -7.52
N VAL A 82 6.23 6.17 -7.03
CA VAL A 82 6.65 7.49 -6.52
C VAL A 82 6.82 7.48 -5.01
N ARG A 83 6.06 6.63 -4.29
CA ARG A 83 6.15 6.51 -2.82
C ARG A 83 5.73 5.13 -2.33
N GLN A 84 6.39 4.64 -1.30
CA GLN A 84 6.00 3.45 -0.55
C GLN A 84 5.95 3.81 0.95
N ARG A 85 4.92 3.35 1.66
CA ARG A 85 4.75 3.55 3.11
C ARG A 85 4.12 2.33 3.78
N ALA A 86 4.58 2.02 4.99
CA ALA A 86 3.88 1.10 5.86
C ALA A 86 2.56 1.72 6.36
N VAL A 87 1.53 0.89 6.44
CA VAL A 87 0.23 1.22 7.03
C VAL A 87 0.15 0.51 8.37
N TYR A 88 0.19 1.28 9.45
CA TYR A 88 0.15 0.78 10.81
C TYR A 88 -1.29 0.54 11.24
N ARG A 89 -1.57 -0.60 11.89
CA ARG A 89 -2.93 -0.92 12.33
C ARG A 89 -3.45 0.13 13.32
N THR A 90 -4.71 0.49 13.17
CA THR A 90 -5.48 1.16 14.22
C THR A 90 -6.36 0.14 14.94
N GLY A 91 -7.16 0.58 15.92
CA GLY A 91 -8.20 -0.26 16.55
C GLY A 91 -9.44 -0.48 15.67
N ARG A 92 -9.45 0.01 14.42
CA ARG A 92 -10.54 -0.15 13.46
C ARG A 92 -10.10 -1.07 12.32
N ASP A 93 -10.88 -2.11 12.04
CA ASP A 93 -10.62 -3.00 10.92
C ASP A 93 -10.72 -2.27 9.59
N GLY A 94 -9.85 -2.61 8.64
CA GLY A 94 -9.76 -1.94 7.34
C GLY A 94 -9.13 -0.55 7.36
N VAL A 95 -8.79 -0.03 8.54
CA VAL A 95 -8.30 1.34 8.72
C VAL A 95 -6.93 1.36 9.39
N GLY A 96 -5.98 2.02 8.75
CA GLY A 96 -4.60 2.12 9.22
C GLY A 96 -4.11 3.56 9.30
N TRP A 97 -3.02 3.78 10.03
CA TRP A 97 -2.33 5.06 10.09
C TRP A 97 -1.07 5.02 9.21
N VAL A 98 -0.83 6.09 8.47
CA VAL A 98 0.33 6.24 7.58
C VAL A 98 1.12 7.46 8.01
N ALA A 99 2.41 7.27 8.29
CA ALA A 99 3.32 8.37 8.60
C ALA A 99 3.63 9.20 7.35
N ASP A 100 3.62 10.52 7.48
CA ASP A 100 4.02 11.45 6.41
C ASP A 100 5.54 11.45 6.16
N SER A 101 6.34 11.08 7.17
CA SER A 101 7.81 11.01 7.12
C SER A 101 8.33 9.59 7.45
N LYS A 102 9.56 9.28 7.04
CA LYS A 102 10.23 8.02 7.42
C LYS A 102 10.64 8.01 8.89
N ASN A 103 10.80 9.18 9.52
CA ASN A 103 11.02 9.31 10.95
C ASN A 103 9.67 9.35 11.68
N ILE A 104 9.15 8.18 12.01
CA ILE A 104 7.81 8.00 12.56
C ILE A 104 7.64 8.67 13.95
N ALA A 105 8.72 8.74 14.75
CA ALA A 105 8.66 9.26 16.12
C ALA A 105 8.27 10.75 16.19
N GLU A 106 8.60 11.51 15.15
CA GLU A 106 8.33 12.94 15.03
C GLU A 106 7.32 13.24 13.91
N SER A 107 6.80 12.19 13.26
CA SER A 107 5.95 12.35 12.09
C SER A 107 4.49 12.59 12.49
N HIS A 108 3.90 13.58 11.84
CA HIS A 108 2.45 13.60 11.65
C HIS A 108 2.06 12.46 10.67
N GLY A 109 0.78 12.15 10.61
CA GLY A 109 0.29 11.15 9.67
C GLY A 109 -1.22 11.21 9.50
N SER A 110 -1.70 10.39 8.59
CA SER A 110 -3.10 10.35 8.19
C SER A 110 -3.67 8.96 8.33
N VAL A 111 -4.99 8.90 8.56
CA VAL A 111 -5.75 7.66 8.55
C VAL A 111 -6.03 7.27 7.10
N PHE A 112 -5.87 5.99 6.78
CA PHE A 112 -6.05 5.39 5.47
C PHE A 112 -6.98 4.19 5.58
N ASP A 113 -8.14 4.25 4.94
CA ASP A 113 -9.04 3.11 4.75
C ASP A 113 -8.57 2.32 3.54
N TYR A 114 -7.83 1.25 3.81
CA TYR A 114 -7.30 0.36 2.78
C TYR A 114 -8.30 -0.72 2.36
N ALA A 115 -9.42 -0.88 3.07
CA ALA A 115 -10.47 -1.81 2.68
C ALA A 115 -11.33 -1.26 1.55
N ASN A 116 -11.57 0.05 1.53
CA ASN A 116 -12.42 0.71 0.54
C ASN A 116 -11.65 1.48 -0.54
N TYR A 117 -10.30 1.48 -0.49
CA TYR A 117 -9.44 2.28 -1.38
C TYR A 117 -9.85 3.76 -1.46
N ALA A 118 -10.53 4.27 -0.43
CA ALA A 118 -11.11 5.60 -0.39
C ALA A 118 -10.21 6.56 0.39
N VAL A 119 -10.07 7.79 -0.10
CA VAL A 119 -9.52 8.89 0.70
C VAL A 119 -10.55 9.20 1.79
N VAL A 120 -10.30 8.77 3.02
CA VAL A 120 -11.13 9.18 4.16
C VAL A 120 -10.85 10.65 4.41
N GLU A 121 -11.81 11.54 4.13
CA GLU A 121 -11.78 12.90 4.65
C GLU A 121 -11.62 12.83 6.18
N ARG A 122 -10.60 13.51 6.71
CA ARG A 122 -10.29 13.60 8.16
C ARG A 122 -11.57 13.89 8.94
N ARG A 123 -12.14 12.90 9.64
CA ARG A 123 -13.17 13.16 10.66
C ARG A 123 -12.50 13.50 11.98
N GLU A 124 -13.00 14.53 12.65
CA GLU A 124 -12.48 15.07 13.92
C GLU A 124 -12.38 14.01 15.03
N GLU A 125 -13.21 12.98 14.98
CA GLU A 125 -13.26 11.86 15.92
C GLU A 125 -11.94 11.05 15.96
N ASP A 126 -11.21 10.99 14.83
CA ASP A 126 -9.94 10.25 14.74
C ASP A 126 -8.81 11.00 15.45
N LYS A 127 -8.86 12.33 15.49
CA LYS A 127 -7.91 13.17 16.25
C LYS A 127 -8.01 12.88 17.75
N ILE A 128 -9.23 12.71 18.27
CA ILE A 128 -9.48 12.49 19.70
C ILE A 128 -8.95 11.12 20.14
N SER A 129 -9.07 10.08 19.29
CA SER A 129 -8.57 8.74 19.59
C SER A 129 -7.03 8.67 19.57
N LEU A 130 -6.39 9.29 18.56
CA LEU A 130 -4.93 9.39 18.44
C LEU A 130 -4.30 10.17 19.61
N MET A 131 -4.94 11.27 20.05
CA MET A 131 -4.50 12.04 21.22
C MET A 131 -4.61 11.24 22.53
N LYS A 132 -5.66 10.41 22.70
CA LYS A 132 -5.82 9.55 23.87
C LYS A 132 -4.75 8.46 23.92
N TYR A 133 -4.44 7.84 22.78
CA TYR A 133 -3.41 6.81 22.68
C TYR A 133 -2.00 7.37 22.98
N TRP A 134 -1.68 8.56 22.47
CA TRP A 134 -0.41 9.23 22.76
C TRP A 134 -0.30 9.72 24.21
N LYS A 135 -1.37 10.25 24.81
CA LYS A 135 -1.38 10.62 26.24
C LYS A 135 -1.23 9.42 27.17
N ALA A 136 -1.78 8.25 26.82
CA ALA A 136 -1.62 7.04 27.62
C ALA A 136 -0.18 6.50 27.62
N LYS A 137 0.61 6.82 26.59
CA LYS A 137 1.98 6.31 26.41
C LYS A 137 3.07 7.27 26.91
N ILE A 138 2.74 8.53 27.23
CA ILE A 138 3.67 9.57 27.72
C ILE A 138 3.58 9.76 29.25
N ARG A 139 2.91 8.88 29.99
CA ARG A 139 3.00 8.90 31.46
C ARG A 139 4.37 8.38 31.91
N ILE A 140 5.30 9.32 32.07
CA ILE A 140 6.47 9.25 32.97
C ILE A 140 6.17 10.21 34.12
#